data_AF-A0A1G7IPV6-F1
#
_entry.id   AF-A0A1G7IPV6-F1
#
_cell.length_a   1.000
_cell.length_b   1.000
_cell.length_c   1.000
_cell.angle_alpha   90.00
_cell.angle_beta   90.00
_cell.angle_gamma   90.00
#
_symmetry.space_group_name_H-M   'P 1'
#
loop_
_entity.id
_entity.type
_entity.pdbx_description
1 polymer ?
#
loop_
_entity_poly.entity_id
_entity_poly.type
_entity_poly.pdbx_seq_one_letter_code
_entity_poly.pdbx_strand_id
1 'polypeptide(L)' 'MLKKYKQGDKIYIQGIRTWNELVKIVMEAKAAGYSYMGYDEIPQIGYAAVFKKQLEAVSRKENKR' A
#
# COMPACT_ATOMS: atom_id res chain seq x y z
N MET A 1 -18.60 0.47 -2.17
CA MET A 1 -17.97 1.78 -1.95
C MET A 1 -16.59 1.50 -1.36
N LEU A 2 -15.53 2.02 -1.99
CA LEU A 2 -14.15 1.79 -1.54
C LEU A 2 -13.90 2.53 -0.23
N LYS A 3 -13.40 1.83 0.79
CA LYS A 3 -13.00 2.44 2.06
C LYS A 3 -11.48 2.41 2.17
N LYS A 4 -10.87 3.56 2.46
CA LYS A 4 -9.43 3.71 2.62
C LYS A 4 -9.11 4.02 4.08
N TYR A 5 -8.18 3.28 4.66
CA TYR A 5 -7.71 3.45 6.03
C TYR A 5 -6.21 3.65 5.99
N LYS A 6 -5.68 4.54 6.83
CA LYS A 6 -4.24 4.79 6.94
C LYS A 6 -3.82 4.57 8.39
N GLN A 7 -2.78 3.77 8.58
CA GLN A 7 -2.21 3.48 9.89
C GLN A 7 -0.68 3.53 9.80
N GLY A 8 -0.10 4.64 10.25
CA GLY A 8 1.34 4.90 10.11
C GLY A 8 1.76 4.86 8.64
N ASP A 9 2.72 3.97 8.34
CA ASP A 9 3.23 3.72 6.99
C ASP A 9 2.40 2.71 6.18
N LYS A 10 1.27 2.24 6.69
CA LYS A 10 0.39 1.32 5.97
C LYS A 10 -0.90 2.01 5.52
N ILE A 11 -1.38 1.61 4.35
CA ILE A 11 -2.71 1.94 3.83
C ILE A 11 -3.47 0.64 3.62
N TYR A 12 -4.73 0.61 4.05
CA TYR A 12 -5.65 -0.52 3.84
C TYR A 12 -6.82 -0.07 2.99
N ILE A 13 -7.17 -0.85 1.98
CA ILE A 13 -8.27 -0.52 1.08
C ILE A 13 -9.24 -1.69 1.00
N GLN A 14 -10.44 -1.45 1.51
CA GLN A 14 -11.53 -2.43 1.53
C GLN A 14 -12.56 -2.14 0.44
N GLY A 15 -13.21 -3.21 -0.04
CA GLY A 15 -14.36 -3.10 -0.93
C GLY A 15 -13.99 -3.06 -2.41
N ILE A 16 -12.76 -3.45 -2.75
CA ILE A 16 -12.31 -3.69 -4.13
C ILE A 16 -13.04 -4.93 -4.65
N ARG A 17 -13.81 -4.77 -5.73
CA ARG A 17 -14.64 -5.85 -6.29
C ARG A 17 -14.07 -6.42 -7.58
N THR A 18 -13.27 -5.63 -8.29
CA THR A 18 -12.74 -6.00 -9.59
C THR A 18 -11.22 -5.89 -9.65
N TRP A 19 -10.62 -6.68 -10.53
CA TRP A 19 -9.19 -6.61 -10.81
C TRP A 19 -8.76 -5.23 -11.32
N ASN A 20 -9.57 -4.60 -12.19
CA ASN A 20 -9.26 -3.26 -12.70
C ASN A 20 -9.20 -2.20 -11.59
N GLU A 21 -10.10 -2.26 -10.60
CA GLU A 21 -10.02 -1.37 -9.43
C GLU A 21 -8.73 -1.61 -8.64
N LEU A 22 -8.37 -2.88 -8.38
CA LEU A 22 -7.14 -3.21 -7.68
C LEU A 22 -5.92 -2.64 -8.41
N VAL A 23 -5.81 -2.88 -9.72
CA VAL A 23 -4.68 -2.41 -10.54
C VAL A 23 -4.57 -0.89 -10.49
N LYS A 24 -5.69 -0.17 -10.65
CA LYS A 24 -5.70 1.29 -10.58
C LYS A 24 -5.21 1.81 -9.22
N ILE A 25 -5.71 1.22 -8.14
CA ILE A 25 -5.32 1.56 -6.77
C ILE A 25 -3.84 1.26 -6.53
N VAL A 26 -3.33 0.13 -7.04
CA VAL A 26 -1.91 -0.23 -6.94
C VAL A 26 -1.04 0.77 -7.68
N MET A 27 -1.43 1.22 -8.87
CA MET A 27 -0.68 2.25 -9.60
C MET A 27 -0.67 3.59 -8.85
N GLU A 28 -1.83 4.02 -8.33
CA GLU A 28 -1.94 5.24 -7.51
C GLU A 28 -1.07 5.15 -6.24
N ALA A 29 -1.14 4.02 -5.54
CA ALA A 29 -0.33 3.76 -4.34
C ALA A 29 1.16 3.79 -4.66
N LYS A 30 1.58 3.20 -5.80
CA LYS A 30 2.97 3.21 -6.27
C LYS A 30 3.47 4.62 -6.58
N ALA A 31 2.66 5.44 -7.25
CA ALA A 31 2.99 6.85 -7.51
C ALA A 31 3.15 7.66 -6.21
N ALA A 32 2.42 7.27 -5.15
CA ALA A 32 2.53 7.85 -3.81
C ALA A 32 3.66 7.23 -2.94
N GLY A 33 4.48 6.33 -3.49
CA GLY A 33 5.59 5.70 -2.77
C GLY A 33 5.19 4.51 -1.89
N TYR A 34 4.05 3.87 -2.15
CA TYR A 34 3.61 2.66 -1.44
C TYR A 34 3.76 1.42 -2.33
N SER A 35 4.07 0.29 -1.72
CA SER A 35 4.07 -1.02 -2.34
C SER A 35 2.87 -1.84 -1.89
N TYR A 36 2.25 -2.54 -2.83
CA TYR A 36 1.19 -3.50 -2.53
C TYR A 36 1.78 -4.74 -1.86
N MET A 37 1.22 -5.11 -0.71
CA MET A 37 1.67 -6.22 0.12
C MET A 37 0.79 -7.48 -0.04
N GLY A 38 -0.40 -7.34 -0.64
CA GLY A 38 -1.39 -8.42 -0.72
C GLY A 38 -2.70 -8.05 -0.02
N TYR A 39 -3.58 -9.03 0.15
CA TYR A 39 -4.77 -8.90 1.00
C TYR A 39 -4.52 -9.54 2.36
N ASP A 40 -5.06 -8.90 3.39
CA ASP A 40 -4.95 -9.38 4.76
C ASP A 40 -6.26 -9.08 5.52
N GLU A 41 -6.54 -9.86 6.56
CA GLU A 41 -7.69 -9.62 7.44
C GLU A 41 -7.25 -8.74 8.61
N ILE A 42 -7.59 -7.45 8.54
CA ILE A 42 -7.15 -6.49 9.55
C ILE A 42 -8.23 -6.37 10.64
N PRO A 43 -7.91 -6.54 11.93
CA PRO A 43 -8.86 -6.34 13.01
C PRO A 43 -9.52 -4.96 12.91
N GLN A 44 -10.85 -4.88 13.11
CA GLN A 44 -11.68 -3.67 13.00
C GLN A 44 -11.93 -3.13 11.57
N ILE A 45 -11.17 -3.57 10.57
CA ILE A 45 -11.39 -3.20 9.17
C ILE A 45 -12.02 -4.37 8.41
N GLY A 46 -11.53 -5.59 8.61
CA GLY A 46 -11.88 -6.79 7.85
C GLY A 46 -10.93 -7.02 6.67
N TYR A 47 -11.35 -7.82 5.70
CA TYR A 47 -10.54 -8.17 4.53
C TYR A 47 -10.25 -6.94 3.66
N ALA A 48 -8.98 -6.60 3.50
CA ALA A 48 -8.54 -5.40 2.80
C ALA A 48 -7.20 -5.58 2.08
N ALA A 49 -7.01 -4.85 0.99
CA ALA A 49 -5.73 -4.75 0.30
C ALA A 49 -4.77 -3.90 1.14
N VAL A 50 -3.59 -4.44 1.44
CA VAL A 50 -2.57 -3.81 2.25
C VAL A 50 -1.51 -3.18 1.36
N PHE A 51 -1.17 -1.93 1.66
CA PHE A 51 -0.09 -1.19 1.03
C PHE A 51 0.85 -0.68 2.11
N LYS A 52 2.15 -0.76 1.89
CA LYS A 52 3.17 -0.28 2.82
C LYS A 52 4.02 0.78 2.13
N LYS A 53 4.25 1.91 2.80
CA LYS A 53 5.11 2.97 2.33
C LYS A 53 6.51 2.39 2.18
N GLN A 54 7.09 2.53 0.98
CA GLN A 54 8.51 2.41 0.85
C GLN A 54 9.09 3.64 1.54
N LEU A 55 9.59 3.43 2.76
CA LEU A 55 10.66 4.28 3.23
C LEU A 55 11.77 4.02 2.21
N GLU A 56 12.12 5.03 1.43
CA GLU A 56 13.44 5.04 0.80
C GLU A 56 14.38 4.73 1.96
N ALA A 57 14.94 3.52 1.97
CA ALA A 57 16.22 3.32 2.56
C ALA A 57 17.07 4.32 1.81
N VAL A 58 17.24 5.50 2.40
CA VAL A 58 18.17 6.52 1.97
C VAL A 58 19.37 5.73 1.53
N SER A 59 19.63 5.75 0.23
CA SER A 59 20.78 5.12 -0.36
C SER A 59 21.97 5.89 0.20
N ARG A 60 22.37 5.60 1.45
CA ARG A 60 23.76 5.59 1.85
C ARG A 60 24.38 4.44 1.06
N LYS A 61 24.46 4.61 -0.27
CA LYS A 61 25.65 4.15 -0.97
C LYS A 61 26.75 5.02 -0.39
N GLU A 62 27.39 4.42 0.60
CA GLU A 62 28.65 4.82 1.17
C GLU A 62 29.51 5.42 0.07
N ASN A 63 29.72 6.72 0.20
CA ASN A 63 30.73 7.49 -0.49
C ASN A 63 32.08 6.84 -0.16
N LYS A 64 32.54 5.90 -0.98
CA LYS A 64 33.86 5.30 -0.88
C LYS A 64 34.34 4.88 -2.26
N ARG A 65 34.90 5.85 -2.97
CA ARG A 65 36.04 5.66 -3.87
C ARG A 65 36.69 7.01 -4.15
#